data_AF-A0A836H5R8-F1
#
_entry.id   AF-A0A836H5R8-F1
#
_cell.length_a   1.000
_cell.length_b   1.000
_cell.length_c   1.000
_cell.angle_alpha   90.00
_cell.angle_beta   90.00
_cell.angle_gamma   90.00
#
_symmetry.space_group_name_H-M   'P 1'
#
loop_
_entity.id
_entity.type
_entity.pdbx_description
1 polymer ?
#
loop_
_entity_poly.entity_id
_entity_poly.type
_entity_poly.pdbx_seq_one_letter_code
_entity_poly.pdbx_strand_id
1 'polypeptide(L)'
;MKRGSNGDAADAHHPALAFHREVLIIQQWTKIRREFLKALEAVAASRVVQWREPRKLWRHSQEALGKWILSQVARVHLPAPGPPHEDHRRCTPSALHLLEAEIHFFPSADQLRRAMANMGGAHVATADSTTEGKRELNTYDEQLVRDLSMKSNGTHDKAAVAALVQLVKDFSFAKRCVAAAEVIEAGMQDVTPTQALKPHIRRLEADDPQRTPQQRRIAGPIAEVSVRWPRHWRREQCRGCPPVSLPWAAMEKLRMCYDFFSEASEQARYKDTLSAEARQHRFQLRAATVILRYEGGLATGSLQLCADTRLKQHLHAAGYHVMDLCASPINAYMHTPQFGTFKGTAAGSDGSVAEEVPNHFCSAFYDTDRYFGSIGSAVTVDPQRIYGDAAINPDGKPLLLTLDVPYDEDLCELLFQKLVRDMRSATAGTGAAAAAVVDYVLVLPLWWDIRMKIEKRLFGGTCAAKGSPSSPSAHPIDVVQVVQERAAVLREGYTVPYSWPEALAAAAGDARTGAAAASGAWVCFDGVFIDDDYGYFCTATNKWLHGVTATEVIGLAQPRASPQLRPALESFYTAPAT
;
A
#
# COMPACT_ATOMS: atom_id res chain seq x y z
N MET A 1 0.28 10.34 35.45
CA MET A 1 1.37 9.38 35.13
C MET A 1 1.04 7.95 35.58
N LYS A 2 0.44 7.13 34.70
CA LYS A 2 0.32 5.69 34.97
C LYS A 2 1.49 4.95 34.33
N ARG A 3 2.23 4.30 35.22
CA ARG A 3 3.26 3.30 34.96
C ARG A 3 2.63 2.11 34.26
N GLY A 4 3.35 1.42 33.36
CA GLY A 4 2.90 0.15 32.80
C GLY A 4 2.55 -0.86 33.89
N SER A 5 1.92 -1.99 33.53
CA SER A 5 1.55 -3.05 34.49
C SER A 5 2.73 -3.60 35.31
N ASN A 6 3.98 -3.32 34.91
CA ASN A 6 5.22 -3.63 35.61
C ASN A 6 5.97 -2.40 36.18
N GLY A 7 5.32 -1.26 36.41
CA GLY A 7 5.83 -0.23 37.32
C GLY A 7 6.90 0.75 36.81
N ASP A 8 7.76 0.41 35.84
CA ASP A 8 8.91 1.27 35.52
C ASP A 8 9.08 1.74 34.05
N ALA A 9 8.37 1.15 33.08
CA ALA A 9 8.52 1.55 31.66
C ALA A 9 7.41 2.52 31.19
N ALA A 10 7.81 3.56 30.44
CA ALA A 10 6.88 4.42 29.71
C ALA A 10 6.15 3.60 28.62
N ASP A 11 4.88 3.90 28.38
CA ASP A 11 4.10 3.28 27.31
C ASP A 11 4.76 3.52 25.95
N ALA A 12 5.36 2.49 25.35
CA ALA A 12 6.07 2.57 24.07
C ALA A 12 5.20 3.12 22.93
N HIS A 13 3.87 2.97 23.04
CA HIS A 13 2.92 3.48 22.05
C HIS A 13 2.36 4.86 22.39
N HIS A 14 2.87 5.55 23.42
CA HIS A 14 2.44 6.91 23.76
C HIS A 14 2.56 7.85 22.55
N PRO A 15 1.54 8.69 22.21
CA PRO A 15 1.56 9.51 21.00
C PRO A 15 2.81 10.38 20.83
N ALA A 16 3.32 10.93 21.94
CA ALA A 16 4.54 11.73 21.94
C ALA A 16 5.81 10.91 21.61
N LEU A 17 5.91 9.69 22.14
CA LEU A 17 7.04 8.80 21.88
C LEU A 17 6.98 8.26 20.44
N ALA A 18 5.79 7.94 19.95
CA ALA A 18 5.57 7.54 18.56
C ALA A 18 6.02 8.63 17.57
N PHE A 19 5.63 9.89 17.81
CA PHE A 19 6.08 11.00 16.97
C PHE A 19 7.60 11.22 17.05
N HIS A 20 8.19 11.14 18.25
CA HIS A 20 9.66 11.26 18.40
C HIS A 20 10.39 10.16 17.62
N ARG A 21 9.97 8.90 17.79
CA ARG A 21 10.48 7.74 17.06
C ARG A 21 10.40 7.96 15.54
N GLU A 22 9.27 8.46 15.05
CA GLU A 22 9.08 8.73 13.63
C GLU A 22 10.05 9.80 13.11
N VAL A 23 10.32 10.85 13.88
CA VAL A 23 11.34 11.83 13.50
C VAL A 23 12.71 11.16 13.34
N LEU A 24 13.10 10.28 14.27
CA LEU A 24 14.36 9.52 14.18
C LEU A 24 14.39 8.59 12.96
N ILE A 25 13.26 7.92 12.66
CA ILE A 25 13.08 7.10 11.45
C ILE A 25 13.36 7.96 10.20
N ILE A 26 12.71 9.11 10.06
CA ILE A 26 12.88 9.98 8.88
C ILE A 26 14.32 10.52 8.79
N GLN A 27 14.98 10.80 9.92
CA GLN A 27 16.38 11.21 9.94
C GLN A 27 17.31 10.12 9.39
N GLN A 28 17.20 8.88 9.88
CA GLN A 28 17.99 7.77 9.37
C GLN A 28 17.66 7.46 7.90
N TRP A 29 16.37 7.55 7.55
CA TRP A 29 15.93 7.30 6.18
C TRP A 29 16.49 8.31 5.18
N THR A 30 16.47 9.59 5.54
CA THR A 30 17.06 10.66 4.73
C THR A 30 18.57 10.46 4.56
N LYS A 31 19.27 9.96 5.59
CA LYS A 31 20.69 9.62 5.51
C LYS A 31 20.91 8.48 4.50
N ILE A 32 20.18 7.37 4.64
CA ILE A 32 20.30 6.20 3.75
C ILE A 32 20.01 6.59 2.29
N ARG A 33 18.92 7.34 2.04
CA ARG A 33 18.56 7.81 0.68
C ARG A 33 19.67 8.66 0.05
N ARG A 34 20.30 9.54 0.82
CA ARG A 34 21.41 10.39 0.33
C ARG A 34 22.65 9.54 0.00
N GLU A 35 22.97 8.58 0.84
CA GLU A 35 24.10 7.67 0.62
C GLU A 35 23.86 6.78 -0.62
N PHE A 36 22.63 6.30 -0.81
CA PHE A 36 22.28 5.52 -1.98
C PHE A 36 22.34 6.35 -3.27
N LEU A 37 21.80 7.57 -3.25
CA LEU A 37 21.89 8.47 -4.41
C LEU A 37 23.36 8.71 -4.83
N LYS A 38 24.26 8.93 -3.86
CA LYS A 38 25.70 9.03 -4.12
C LYS A 38 26.29 7.76 -4.73
N ALA A 39 25.86 6.58 -4.29
CA ALA A 39 26.30 5.32 -4.87
C ALA A 39 25.86 5.19 -6.34
N LEU A 40 24.61 5.56 -6.64
CA LEU A 40 24.09 5.56 -8.02
C LEU A 40 24.82 6.57 -8.92
N GLU A 41 25.17 7.74 -8.39
CA GLU A 41 25.98 8.75 -9.09
C GLU A 41 27.42 8.27 -9.34
N ALA A 42 28.03 7.59 -8.37
CA ALA A 42 29.37 7.03 -8.50
C ALA A 42 29.43 5.95 -9.59
N VAL A 43 28.43 5.06 -9.65
CA VAL A 43 28.35 4.06 -10.71
C VAL A 43 28.06 4.70 -12.07
N ALA A 44 27.29 5.77 -12.14
CA ALA A 44 27.11 6.53 -13.38
C ALA A 44 28.43 7.15 -13.89
N ALA A 45 29.30 7.61 -12.98
CA ALA A 45 30.60 8.16 -13.34
C ALA A 45 31.53 7.15 -14.01
N SER A 46 31.36 5.85 -13.74
CA SER A 46 32.09 4.77 -14.43
C SER A 46 31.71 4.61 -15.91
N ARG A 47 30.62 5.27 -16.37
CA ARG A 47 30.01 5.15 -17.71
C ARG A 47 29.44 3.78 -18.06
N VAL A 48 29.58 2.78 -17.18
CA VAL A 48 29.02 1.44 -17.35
C VAL A 48 27.50 1.46 -17.24
N VAL A 49 26.95 2.27 -16.32
CA VAL A 49 25.51 2.47 -16.18
C VAL A 49 25.15 3.86 -16.67
N GLN A 50 24.20 3.95 -17.60
CA GLN A 50 23.66 5.22 -18.08
C GLN A 50 22.18 5.32 -17.73
N TRP A 51 21.81 6.32 -16.94
CA TRP A 51 20.41 6.53 -16.55
C TRP A 51 19.62 7.13 -17.72
N ARG A 52 18.42 6.60 -18.02
CA ARG A 52 17.50 7.17 -19.03
C ARG A 52 17.08 8.59 -18.65
N GLU A 53 16.85 8.82 -17.35
CA GLU A 53 16.41 10.10 -16.80
C GLU A 53 17.34 10.57 -15.67
N PRO A 54 18.59 11.01 -15.96
CA PRO A 54 19.58 11.30 -14.93
C PRO A 54 19.16 12.42 -13.99
N ARG A 55 18.36 13.39 -14.47
CA ARG A 55 17.80 14.48 -13.64
C ARG A 55 16.73 14.03 -12.64
N LYS A 56 16.21 12.81 -12.80
CA LYS A 56 15.19 12.19 -11.94
C LYS A 56 15.75 11.06 -11.07
N LEU A 57 17.07 10.88 -11.03
CA LEU A 57 17.71 9.79 -10.28
C LEU A 57 17.33 9.79 -8.80
N TRP A 58 17.20 10.98 -8.19
CA TRP A 58 16.72 11.12 -6.82
C TRP A 58 15.30 10.55 -6.61
N ARG A 59 14.43 10.65 -7.61
CA ARG A 59 13.06 10.14 -7.55
C ARG A 59 13.06 8.62 -7.70
N HIS A 60 13.79 8.11 -8.69
CA HIS A 60 13.89 6.67 -8.92
C HIS A 60 14.51 5.94 -7.73
N SER A 61 15.51 6.55 -7.07
CA SER A 61 16.11 5.99 -5.86
C SER A 61 15.12 5.95 -4.70
N GLN A 62 14.31 7.00 -4.51
CA GLN A 62 13.27 7.02 -3.48
C GLN A 62 12.18 5.97 -3.72
N GLU A 63 11.74 5.83 -4.97
CA GLU A 63 10.73 4.84 -5.38
C GLU A 63 11.25 3.41 -5.13
N ALA A 64 12.44 3.08 -5.62
CA ALA A 64 12.99 1.72 -5.51
C ALA A 64 13.29 1.31 -4.06
N LEU A 65 13.86 2.22 -3.25
CA LEU A 65 14.10 1.95 -1.84
C LEU A 65 12.78 1.85 -1.04
N GLY A 66 11.77 2.64 -1.38
CA GLY A 66 10.45 2.62 -0.73
C GLY A 66 9.71 1.30 -0.96
N LYS A 67 9.73 0.78 -2.19
CA LYS A 67 9.21 -0.54 -2.54
C LYS A 67 9.90 -1.63 -1.72
N TRP A 68 11.24 -1.67 -1.74
CA TRP A 68 11.99 -2.64 -0.94
C TRP A 68 11.61 -2.62 0.54
N ILE A 69 11.43 -1.45 1.16
CA ILE A 69 10.94 -1.37 2.55
C ILE A 69 9.55 -1.98 2.69
N LEU A 70 8.61 -1.66 1.81
CA LEU A 70 7.26 -2.21 1.83
C LEU A 70 7.26 -3.74 1.69
N SER A 71 8.06 -4.28 0.78
CA SER A 71 8.17 -5.73 0.59
C SER A 71 8.75 -6.41 1.83
N GLN A 72 9.81 -5.86 2.44
CA GLN A 72 10.37 -6.44 3.67
C GLN A 72 9.38 -6.34 4.84
N VAL A 73 8.70 -5.21 5.01
CA VAL A 73 7.68 -5.03 6.04
C VAL A 73 6.56 -6.05 5.87
N ALA A 74 6.08 -6.28 4.65
CA ALA A 74 5.08 -7.31 4.38
C ALA A 74 5.58 -8.72 4.73
N ARG A 75 6.85 -9.05 4.41
CA ARG A 75 7.42 -10.36 4.74
C ARG A 75 7.53 -10.61 6.25
N VAL A 76 7.87 -9.59 7.04
CA VAL A 76 7.99 -9.76 8.50
C VAL A 76 6.65 -9.90 9.22
N HIS A 77 5.54 -9.53 8.57
CA HIS A 77 4.19 -9.83 9.05
C HIS A 77 3.86 -11.33 8.92
N LEU A 78 4.50 -12.07 8.02
CA LEU A 78 4.20 -13.49 7.82
C LEU A 78 4.63 -14.33 9.04
N PRO A 79 3.78 -15.29 9.49
CA PRO A 79 4.10 -16.14 10.63
C PRO A 79 5.32 -17.04 10.37
N ALA A 80 6.09 -17.33 11.43
CA ALA A 80 7.19 -18.29 11.37
C ALA A 80 6.68 -19.72 11.06
N PRO A 81 7.48 -20.61 10.43
CA PRO A 81 7.06 -21.98 10.17
C PRO A 81 7.11 -22.71 11.51
N GLY A 82 5.95 -22.89 12.13
CA GLY A 82 5.82 -23.79 13.27
C GLY A 82 5.88 -25.25 12.82
N PRO A 83 6.22 -26.20 13.72
CA PRO A 83 6.00 -27.61 13.43
C PRO A 83 4.52 -27.82 13.08
N PRO A 84 4.20 -28.76 12.17
CA PRO A 84 2.86 -28.94 11.56
C PRO A 84 1.74 -29.35 12.54
N HIS A 85 1.98 -29.29 13.85
CA HIS A 85 1.05 -29.71 14.90
C HIS A 85 0.75 -28.65 15.98
N GLU A 86 1.31 -27.43 15.90
CA GLU A 86 0.82 -26.33 16.74
C GLU A 86 -0.23 -25.51 15.98
N ASP A 87 -1.49 -25.74 16.35
CA ASP A 87 -2.63 -24.95 15.89
C ASP A 87 -2.37 -23.44 16.08
N HIS A 88 -2.09 -22.74 14.98
CA HIS A 88 -2.13 -21.26 14.92
C HIS A 88 -3.49 -20.68 15.35
N ARG A 89 -4.52 -21.53 15.52
CA ARG A 89 -5.81 -21.22 16.17
C ARG A 89 -5.70 -20.85 17.66
N ARG A 90 -4.53 -21.02 18.31
CA ARG A 90 -4.34 -20.64 19.73
C ARG A 90 -3.82 -19.23 19.96
N CYS A 91 -3.41 -18.49 18.93
CA CYS A 91 -3.01 -17.10 19.11
C CYS A 91 -4.26 -16.22 19.22
N THR A 92 -4.45 -15.55 20.35
CA THR A 92 -5.60 -14.65 20.52
C THR A 92 -5.45 -13.44 19.57
N PRO A 93 -6.56 -12.87 19.08
CA PRO A 93 -6.53 -11.64 18.28
C PRO A 93 -5.72 -10.50 18.91
N SER A 94 -5.75 -10.41 20.24
CA SER A 94 -4.96 -9.43 21.00
C SER A 94 -3.45 -9.67 20.91
N ALA A 95 -2.99 -10.93 20.86
CA ALA A 95 -1.57 -11.25 20.76
C ALA A 95 -1.03 -10.93 19.34
N LEU A 96 -1.82 -11.19 18.31
CA LEU A 96 -1.48 -10.86 16.92
C LEU A 96 -1.37 -9.33 16.72
N HIS A 97 -2.32 -8.55 17.25
CA HIS A 97 -2.25 -7.09 17.15
C HIS A 97 -1.05 -6.49 17.91
N LEU A 98 -0.60 -7.13 18.99
CA LEU A 98 0.61 -6.70 19.70
C LEU A 98 1.87 -6.96 18.87
N LEU A 99 1.97 -8.14 18.25
CA LEU A 99 3.08 -8.48 17.34
C LEU A 99 3.13 -7.55 16.12
N GLU A 100 1.98 -7.25 15.50
CA GLU A 100 1.92 -6.32 14.38
C GLU A 100 2.31 -4.89 14.77
N ALA A 101 2.04 -4.49 16.02
CA ALA A 101 2.39 -3.16 16.52
C ALA A 101 3.90 -2.99 16.83
N GLU A 102 4.66 -4.08 16.87
CA GLU A 102 6.14 -4.07 17.02
C GLU A 102 6.87 -4.03 15.67
N ILE A 103 6.14 -4.11 14.56
CA ILE A 103 6.72 -4.01 13.22
C ILE A 103 6.76 -2.52 12.83
N HIS A 104 7.97 -1.97 12.83
CA HIS A 104 8.24 -0.56 12.49
C HIS A 104 8.74 -0.40 11.04
N PHE A 105 8.96 0.85 10.63
CA PHE A 105 9.45 1.19 9.28
C PHE A 105 10.75 0.47 8.88
N PHE A 106 11.71 0.33 9.80
CA PHE A 106 12.89 -0.49 9.62
C PHE A 106 12.72 -1.80 10.40
N PRO A 107 12.58 -2.95 9.71
CA PRO A 107 12.58 -4.22 10.41
C PRO A 107 13.91 -4.48 11.12
N SER A 108 13.83 -5.03 12.33
CA SER A 108 14.99 -5.47 13.11
C SER A 108 15.69 -6.67 12.45
N ALA A 109 16.93 -6.94 12.86
CA ALA A 109 17.68 -8.10 12.37
C ALA A 109 16.95 -9.42 12.66
N ASP A 110 16.31 -9.54 13.83
CA ASP A 110 15.56 -10.74 14.20
C ASP A 110 14.31 -10.91 13.34
N GLN A 111 13.58 -9.82 13.06
CA GLN A 111 12.42 -9.84 12.17
C GLN A 111 12.83 -10.27 10.75
N LEU A 112 13.91 -9.71 10.20
CA LEU A 112 14.41 -10.10 8.87
C LEU A 112 14.86 -11.57 8.84
N ARG A 113 15.61 -12.03 9.86
CA ARG A 113 16.05 -13.44 9.93
C ARG A 113 14.87 -14.41 10.02
N ARG A 114 13.81 -14.06 10.76
CA ARG A 114 12.56 -14.85 10.81
C ARG A 114 11.87 -14.89 9.46
N ALA A 115 11.69 -13.73 8.82
CA ALA A 115 11.07 -13.64 7.50
C ALA A 115 11.82 -14.49 6.45
N MET A 116 13.16 -14.53 6.51
CA MET A 116 13.97 -15.37 5.64
C MET A 116 13.79 -16.88 5.91
N ALA A 117 13.67 -17.28 7.17
CA ALA A 117 13.46 -18.68 7.54
C ALA A 117 12.11 -19.23 7.01
N ASN A 118 11.13 -18.35 6.77
CA ASN A 118 9.80 -18.72 6.26
C ASN A 118 9.82 -19.22 4.81
N MET A 119 10.88 -18.95 4.06
CA MET A 119 10.90 -19.02 2.60
C MET A 119 11.79 -20.16 2.07
N GLY A 120 11.77 -21.33 2.72
CA GLY A 120 12.53 -22.53 2.34
C GLY A 120 12.18 -23.16 0.97
N GLY A 121 12.10 -22.38 -0.10
CA GLY A 121 11.86 -22.80 -1.48
C GLY A 121 12.42 -21.83 -2.53
N ALA A 122 13.03 -22.40 -3.57
CA ALA A 122 13.57 -21.84 -4.83
C ALA A 122 14.89 -21.02 -4.81
N HIS A 123 15.25 -20.28 -3.75
CA HIS A 123 16.55 -19.58 -3.68
C HIS A 123 17.49 -20.19 -2.62
N VAL A 124 17.61 -21.51 -2.63
CA VAL A 124 18.46 -22.23 -1.66
C VAL A 124 19.93 -22.00 -1.98
N ALA A 125 20.57 -21.35 -1.02
CA ALA A 125 21.99 -21.28 -0.81
C ALA A 125 22.71 -22.57 -1.22
N THR A 126 23.78 -22.45 -2.00
CA THR A 126 24.83 -23.47 -2.05
C THR A 126 25.26 -23.74 -0.61
N ALA A 127 24.95 -24.95 -0.13
CA ALA A 127 25.28 -25.41 1.20
C ALA A 127 26.80 -25.51 1.33
N ASP A 128 27.42 -24.46 1.85
CA ASP A 128 28.75 -24.52 2.46
C ASP A 128 28.95 -23.33 3.41
N SER A 129 28.52 -23.51 4.67
CA SER A 129 29.18 -22.95 5.87
C SER A 129 28.34 -23.24 7.12
N THR A 130 28.69 -24.31 7.81
CA THR A 130 28.38 -24.52 9.22
C THR A 130 29.13 -23.48 10.06
N THR A 131 28.53 -22.32 10.29
CA THR A 131 28.86 -21.43 11.43
C THR A 131 27.63 -20.59 11.75
N GLU A 132 26.96 -20.89 12.86
CA GLU A 132 25.69 -20.30 13.29
C GLU A 132 25.72 -18.79 13.61
N GLY A 133 26.84 -18.09 13.36
CA GLY A 133 27.02 -16.66 13.68
C GLY A 133 27.11 -15.70 12.51
N LYS A 134 27.12 -16.17 11.24
CA LYS A 134 27.31 -15.31 10.05
C LYS A 134 26.48 -15.78 8.85
N ARG A 135 25.20 -16.11 9.03
CA ARG A 135 24.31 -16.18 7.87
C ARG A 135 24.20 -14.78 7.28
N GLU A 136 24.67 -14.62 6.04
CA GLU A 136 24.46 -13.39 5.28
C GLU A 136 22.95 -13.13 5.22
N LEU A 137 22.54 -11.87 5.46
CA LEU A 137 21.15 -11.46 5.25
C LEU A 137 20.93 -11.49 3.74
N ASN A 138 20.59 -12.65 3.19
CA ASN A 138 20.11 -12.79 1.82
C ASN A 138 18.76 -12.08 1.74
N THR A 139 18.76 -10.85 1.26
CA THR A 139 17.56 -10.06 1.06
C THR A 139 17.09 -10.11 -0.39
N TYR A 140 15.81 -9.80 -0.59
CA TYR A 140 15.17 -9.72 -1.90
C TYR A 140 15.60 -8.44 -2.65
N ASP A 141 16.89 -8.38 -2.93
CA ASP A 141 17.55 -7.24 -3.57
C ASP A 141 17.37 -7.29 -5.10
N GLU A 142 16.93 -8.42 -5.63
CA GLU A 142 16.59 -8.64 -7.03
C GLU A 142 15.59 -7.60 -7.54
N GLN A 143 14.56 -7.29 -6.75
CA GLN A 143 13.58 -6.26 -7.13
C GLN A 143 14.19 -4.85 -7.16
N LEU A 144 15.17 -4.57 -6.31
CA LEU A 144 15.90 -3.29 -6.34
C LEU A 144 16.79 -3.21 -7.59
N VAL A 145 17.50 -4.29 -7.93
CA VAL A 145 18.29 -4.37 -9.18
C VAL A 145 17.39 -4.24 -10.40
N ARG A 146 16.24 -4.92 -10.39
CA ARG A 146 15.17 -4.87 -11.39
C ARG A 146 14.71 -3.43 -11.63
N ASP A 147 14.27 -2.73 -10.60
CA ASP A 147 13.79 -1.35 -10.71
C ASP A 147 14.85 -0.39 -11.26
N LEU A 148 16.10 -0.51 -10.79
CA LEU A 148 17.19 0.33 -11.29
C LEU A 148 17.52 0.03 -12.75
N SER A 149 17.55 -1.24 -13.14
CA SER A 149 17.88 -1.67 -14.50
C SER A 149 16.85 -1.20 -15.54
N MET A 150 15.56 -1.09 -15.17
CA MET A 150 14.54 -0.50 -16.03
C MET A 150 14.75 1.00 -16.28
N LYS A 151 15.41 1.70 -15.35
CA LYS A 151 15.69 3.13 -15.44
C LYS A 151 17.05 3.45 -16.06
N SER A 152 17.85 2.44 -16.40
CA SER A 152 19.15 2.60 -17.06
C SER A 152 19.10 2.28 -18.56
N ASN A 153 20.26 2.19 -19.21
CA ASN A 153 20.47 1.82 -20.62
C ASN A 153 19.86 0.47 -21.03
N GLY A 154 19.25 -0.26 -20.08
CA GLY A 154 18.30 -1.31 -20.35
C GLY A 154 18.89 -2.72 -20.39
N THR A 155 17.95 -3.62 -20.62
CA THR A 155 17.89 -5.09 -20.51
C THR A 155 19.06 -5.89 -21.11
N HIS A 156 19.73 -5.35 -22.12
CA HIS A 156 20.70 -6.10 -22.92
C HIS A 156 22.15 -5.87 -22.49
N ASP A 157 22.40 -4.85 -21.67
CA ASP A 157 23.76 -4.57 -21.18
C ASP A 157 24.06 -5.37 -19.91
N LYS A 158 24.64 -6.56 -20.12
CA LYS A 158 25.08 -7.43 -19.03
C LYS A 158 26.11 -6.74 -18.10
N ALA A 159 26.92 -5.82 -18.61
CA ALA A 159 27.89 -5.10 -17.79
C ALA A 159 27.20 -4.07 -16.89
N ALA A 160 26.21 -3.35 -17.40
CA ALA A 160 25.38 -2.44 -16.60
C ALA A 160 24.63 -3.19 -15.50
N VAL A 161 24.00 -4.33 -15.83
CA VAL A 161 23.31 -5.18 -14.85
C VAL A 161 24.29 -5.70 -13.78
N ALA A 162 25.45 -6.22 -14.18
CA ALA A 162 26.46 -6.68 -13.24
C ALA A 162 26.95 -5.56 -12.30
N ALA A 163 27.14 -4.35 -12.83
CA ALA A 163 27.51 -3.18 -12.02
C ALA A 163 26.41 -2.79 -11.03
N LEU A 164 25.13 -2.90 -11.41
CA LEU A 164 24.00 -2.65 -10.52
C LEU A 164 23.89 -3.72 -9.42
N VAL A 165 24.06 -5.00 -9.76
CA VAL A 165 24.11 -6.09 -8.77
C VAL A 165 25.22 -5.84 -7.76
N GLN A 166 26.42 -5.49 -8.24
CA GLN A 166 27.55 -5.17 -7.37
C GLN A 166 27.27 -3.95 -6.50
N LEU A 167 26.67 -2.88 -7.06
CA LEU A 167 26.27 -1.69 -6.29
C LEU A 167 25.31 -2.04 -5.16
N VAL A 168 24.28 -2.84 -5.44
CA VAL A 168 23.27 -3.19 -4.43
C VAL A 168 23.89 -4.04 -3.32
N LYS A 169 24.73 -5.02 -3.70
CA LYS A 169 25.49 -5.84 -2.75
C LYS A 169 26.41 -5.00 -1.87
N ASP A 170 27.19 -4.10 -2.46
CA ASP A 170 28.12 -3.23 -1.74
C ASP A 170 27.39 -2.20 -0.86
N PHE A 171 26.25 -1.70 -1.34
CA PHE A 171 25.42 -0.80 -0.55
C PHE A 171 24.82 -1.50 0.66
N SER A 172 24.46 -2.79 0.53
CA SER A 172 23.95 -3.65 1.61
C SER A 172 22.80 -3.01 2.37
N PHE A 173 21.70 -2.76 1.66
CA PHE A 173 20.60 -1.96 2.17
C PHE A 173 19.98 -2.53 3.46
N ALA A 174 19.84 -3.86 3.54
CA ALA A 174 19.34 -4.54 4.73
C ALA A 174 20.16 -4.25 6.00
N LYS A 175 21.50 -4.33 5.91
CA LYS A 175 22.39 -4.04 7.04
C LYS A 175 22.26 -2.59 7.49
N ARG A 176 22.04 -1.66 6.55
CA ARG A 176 21.80 -0.25 6.86
C ARG A 176 20.46 -0.01 7.55
N CYS A 177 19.41 -0.74 7.15
CA CYS A 177 18.11 -0.69 7.83
C CYS A 177 18.20 -1.23 9.27
N VAL A 178 18.91 -2.35 9.47
CA VAL A 178 19.18 -2.90 10.80
C VAL A 178 19.94 -1.89 11.68
N ALA A 179 21.04 -1.34 11.17
CA ALA A 179 21.81 -0.33 11.90
C ALA A 179 20.97 0.94 12.20
N ALA A 180 20.08 1.34 11.28
CA ALA A 180 19.15 2.44 11.53
C ALA A 180 18.17 2.12 12.65
N ALA A 181 17.59 0.91 12.67
CA ALA A 181 16.71 0.45 13.74
C ALA A 181 17.41 0.47 15.10
N GLU A 182 18.64 -0.04 15.18
CA GLU A 182 19.45 -0.02 16.41
C GLU A 182 19.74 1.42 16.91
N VAL A 183 20.06 2.34 16.00
CA VAL A 183 20.27 3.76 16.33
C VAL A 183 18.97 4.40 16.84
N ILE A 184 17.81 4.04 16.28
CA ILE A 184 16.52 4.54 16.74
C ILE A 184 16.20 4.00 18.13
N GLU A 185 16.39 2.71 18.39
CA GLU A 185 16.16 2.14 19.72
C GLU A 185 17.06 2.79 20.77
N ALA A 186 18.36 2.95 20.48
CA ALA A 186 19.28 3.67 21.35
C ALA A 186 18.83 5.13 21.59
N GLY A 187 18.33 5.79 20.54
CA GLY A 187 17.78 7.15 20.64
C GLY A 187 16.47 7.26 21.43
N MET A 188 15.79 6.14 21.70
CA MET A 188 14.53 6.10 22.44
C MET A 188 14.68 5.71 23.92
N GLN A 189 15.82 5.12 24.33
CA GLN A 189 16.01 4.54 25.68
C GLN A 189 15.68 5.50 26.83
N ASP A 190 16.06 6.76 26.71
CA ASP A 190 15.90 7.77 27.77
C ASP A 190 14.80 8.81 27.47
N VAL A 191 14.05 8.64 26.38
CA VAL A 191 13.06 9.64 25.96
C VAL A 191 11.76 9.44 26.74
N THR A 192 11.43 10.44 27.55
CA THR A 192 10.11 10.50 28.19
C THR A 192 9.11 11.29 27.35
N PRO A 193 7.78 11.07 27.51
CA PRO A 193 6.76 11.84 26.79
C PRO A 193 6.86 13.36 26.90
N THR A 194 7.39 13.88 28.02
CA THR A 194 7.57 15.33 28.25
C THR A 194 8.79 15.89 27.53
N GLN A 195 9.80 15.08 27.28
CA GLN A 195 11.03 15.41 26.52
C GLN A 195 10.90 15.14 25.02
N ALA A 196 9.90 14.36 24.61
CA ALA A 196 9.65 14.02 23.23
C ALA A 196 9.50 15.27 22.33
N LEU A 197 9.88 15.09 21.06
CA LEU A 197 9.73 16.14 20.05
C LEU A 197 8.24 16.42 19.81
N LYS A 198 7.93 17.62 19.34
CA LYS A 198 6.54 18.05 19.08
C LYS A 198 6.36 18.41 17.62
N PRO A 199 5.22 18.07 17.00
CA PRO A 199 4.93 18.51 15.65
C PRO A 199 4.62 20.01 15.64
N HIS A 200 4.96 20.65 14.54
CA HIS A 200 4.44 21.95 14.14
C HIS A 200 3.63 21.76 12.86
N ILE A 201 2.32 21.95 12.98
CA ILE A 201 1.39 21.83 11.87
C ILE A 201 0.91 23.23 11.50
N ARG A 202 1.00 23.57 10.21
CA ARG A 202 0.50 24.82 9.63
C ARG A 202 -0.49 24.53 8.52
N ARG A 203 -1.57 25.30 8.46
CA ARG A 203 -2.45 25.34 7.29
C ARG A 203 -1.93 26.44 6.36
N LEU A 204 -1.73 26.11 5.09
CA LEU A 204 -1.36 27.07 4.05
C LEU A 204 -2.49 27.09 3.01
N GLU A 205 -3.03 28.26 2.71
CA GLU A 205 -4.11 28.42 1.71
C GLU A 205 -3.57 28.27 0.28
N ALA A 206 -4.45 28.02 -0.69
CA ALA A 206 -4.09 27.68 -2.07
C ALA A 206 -3.20 28.73 -2.75
N ASP A 207 -3.45 30.00 -2.43
CA ASP A 207 -2.79 31.20 -2.93
C ASP A 207 -1.61 31.68 -2.06
N ASP A 208 -1.27 30.94 -0.99
CA ASP A 208 -0.19 31.33 -0.07
C ASP A 208 1.16 31.41 -0.84
N PRO A 209 1.81 32.60 -0.86
CA PRO A 209 3.04 32.81 -1.62
C PRO A 209 4.22 31.98 -1.07
N GLN A 210 4.15 31.52 0.18
CA GLN A 210 5.18 30.70 0.83
C GLN A 210 5.20 29.26 0.32
N ARG A 211 4.18 28.82 -0.43
CA ARG A 211 4.16 27.47 -1.00
C ARG A 211 5.33 27.23 -1.93
N THR A 212 6.07 26.16 -1.67
CA THR A 212 7.10 25.61 -2.55
C THR A 212 6.50 25.16 -3.90
N PRO A 213 7.31 25.04 -4.97
CA PRO A 213 6.85 24.52 -6.26
C PRO A 213 6.20 23.12 -6.17
N GLN A 214 6.63 22.28 -5.23
CA GLN A 214 6.02 20.97 -5.00
C GLN A 214 4.64 21.09 -4.34
N GLN A 215 4.52 21.94 -3.31
CA GLN A 215 3.24 22.22 -2.62
C GLN A 215 2.18 22.82 -3.55
N ARG A 216 2.58 23.65 -4.52
CA ARG A 216 1.65 24.23 -5.52
C ARG A 216 1.03 23.18 -6.45
N ARG A 217 1.54 21.96 -6.49
CA ARG A 217 0.93 20.85 -7.27
C ARG A 217 -0.32 20.30 -6.59
N ILE A 218 -0.44 20.46 -5.27
CA ILE A 218 -1.57 20.00 -4.46
C ILE A 218 -2.72 20.99 -4.61
N ALA A 219 -3.90 20.53 -5.03
CA ALA A 219 -5.09 21.37 -5.13
C ALA A 219 -5.67 21.71 -3.75
N GLY A 220 -6.08 22.97 -3.59
CA GLY A 220 -6.71 23.47 -2.37
C GLY A 220 -5.73 23.76 -1.22
N PRO A 221 -6.24 23.99 -0.01
CA PRO A 221 -5.44 24.21 1.20
C PRO A 221 -4.59 22.98 1.53
N ILE A 222 -3.43 23.17 2.16
CA ILE A 222 -2.53 22.08 2.57
C ILE A 222 -2.20 22.16 4.05
N ALA A 223 -1.97 21.00 4.65
CA ALA A 223 -1.33 20.88 5.95
C ALA A 223 0.18 20.68 5.74
N GLU A 224 1.00 21.61 6.22
CA GLU A 224 2.44 21.43 6.33
C GLU A 224 2.77 20.91 7.74
N VAL A 225 3.50 19.80 7.81
CA VAL A 225 3.95 19.18 9.06
C VAL A 225 5.47 19.27 9.14
N SER A 226 5.96 19.83 10.24
CA SER A 226 7.38 19.94 10.57
C SER A 226 7.64 19.63 12.04
N VAL A 227 8.91 19.62 12.46
CA VAL A 227 9.32 19.31 13.83
C VAL A 227 9.66 20.60 14.59
N ARG A 228 9.14 20.73 15.82
CA ARG A 228 9.57 21.77 16.77
C ARG A 228 10.84 21.31 17.48
N TRP A 229 11.98 21.74 16.97
CA TRP A 229 13.28 21.42 17.55
C TRP A 229 13.55 22.20 18.85
N PRO A 230 14.09 21.56 19.89
CA PRO A 230 14.53 22.27 21.10
C PRO A 230 15.64 23.28 20.78
N ARG A 231 15.58 24.47 21.39
CA ARG A 231 16.55 25.55 21.13
C ARG A 231 18.01 25.19 21.48
N HIS A 232 18.19 24.26 22.41
CA HIS A 232 19.51 23.81 22.83
C HIS A 232 20.12 22.75 21.91
N TRP A 233 19.36 22.23 20.94
CA TRP A 233 19.88 21.26 19.97
C TRP A 233 20.71 21.96 18.90
N ARG A 234 21.84 21.34 18.54
CA ARG A 234 22.72 21.84 17.49
C ARG A 234 22.07 21.68 16.12
N ARG A 235 22.50 22.50 15.17
CA ARG A 235 21.97 22.46 13.80
C ARG A 235 22.16 21.09 13.14
N GLU A 236 23.21 20.34 13.46
CA GLU A 236 23.38 18.98 12.94
C GLU A 236 22.30 18.01 13.44
N GLN A 237 21.87 18.14 14.70
CA GLN A 237 20.85 17.29 15.33
C GLN A 237 19.44 17.56 14.76
N CYS A 238 19.20 18.78 14.26
CA CYS A 238 17.92 19.18 13.69
C CYS A 238 17.81 18.93 12.17
N ARG A 239 18.79 18.27 11.55
CA ARG A 239 18.79 17.94 10.11
C ARG A 239 18.13 16.59 9.86
N GLY A 240 17.73 16.34 8.61
CA GLY A 240 17.31 15.01 8.15
C GLY A 240 15.83 14.69 8.32
N CYS A 241 15.02 15.60 8.86
CA CYS A 241 13.56 15.48 8.86
C CYS A 241 12.98 16.75 8.22
N PRO A 242 12.91 16.83 6.87
CA PRO A 242 12.34 17.99 6.19
C PRO A 242 10.83 18.09 6.43
N PRO A 243 10.23 19.29 6.30
CA PRO A 243 8.79 19.42 6.35
C PRO A 243 8.14 18.63 5.20
N VAL A 244 6.97 18.07 5.49
CA VAL A 244 6.14 17.34 4.52
C VAL A 244 4.79 18.01 4.40
N SER A 245 4.05 17.74 3.32
CA SER A 245 2.76 18.37 3.08
C SER A 245 1.78 17.42 2.45
N LEU A 246 0.53 17.53 2.87
CA LEU A 246 -0.61 16.81 2.32
C LEU A 246 -1.78 17.78 2.11
N PRO A 247 -2.78 17.42 1.28
CA PRO A 247 -3.99 18.23 1.19
C PRO A 247 -4.69 18.33 2.55
N TRP A 248 -5.27 19.49 2.82
CA TRP A 248 -6.00 19.71 4.07
C TRP A 248 -7.20 18.78 4.23
N ALA A 249 -7.86 18.41 3.13
CA ALA A 249 -8.95 17.43 3.14
C ALA A 249 -8.51 16.06 3.71
N ALA A 250 -7.27 15.63 3.45
CA ALA A 250 -6.75 14.40 4.04
C ALA A 250 -6.44 14.56 5.54
N MET A 251 -6.08 15.77 6.01
CA MET A 251 -5.95 16.07 7.45
C MET A 251 -7.31 16.02 8.17
N GLU A 252 -8.38 16.50 7.52
CA GLU A 252 -9.76 16.41 8.04
C GLU A 252 -10.25 14.96 8.07
N LYS A 253 -9.96 14.18 7.03
CA LYS A 253 -10.20 12.74 7.02
C LYS A 253 -9.49 12.03 8.18
N LEU A 254 -8.21 12.33 8.43
CA LEU A 254 -7.49 11.77 9.58
C LEU A 254 -8.17 12.14 10.91
N ARG A 255 -8.69 13.36 11.04
CA ARG A 255 -9.43 13.78 12.26
C ARG A 255 -10.64 12.91 12.50
N MET A 256 -11.48 12.78 11.50
CA MET A 256 -12.71 11.98 11.53
C MET A 256 -12.39 10.52 11.91
N CYS A 257 -11.38 9.93 11.27
CA CYS A 257 -10.96 8.56 11.57
C CYS A 257 -10.45 8.43 13.01
N TYR A 258 -9.63 9.37 13.49
CA TYR A 258 -9.13 9.34 14.87
C TYR A 258 -10.27 9.45 15.89
N ASP A 259 -11.19 10.37 15.65
CA ASP A 259 -12.33 10.62 16.54
C ASP A 259 -13.24 9.38 16.62
N PHE A 260 -13.41 8.66 15.51
CA PHE A 260 -14.21 7.44 15.46
C PHE A 260 -13.49 6.22 16.07
N PHE A 261 -12.24 5.93 15.67
CA PHE A 261 -11.56 4.68 16.04
C PHE A 261 -10.77 4.76 17.35
N SER A 262 -10.29 5.94 17.75
CA SER A 262 -9.23 6.05 18.78
C SER A 262 -9.56 6.93 19.95
N GLU A 263 -10.35 7.99 19.76
CA GLU A 263 -10.49 9.04 20.77
C GLU A 263 -10.97 8.49 22.12
N ALA A 264 -12.02 7.67 22.13
CA ALA A 264 -12.58 7.10 23.35
C ALA A 264 -11.56 6.20 24.08
N SER A 265 -10.86 5.35 23.33
CA SER A 265 -9.88 4.41 23.91
C SER A 265 -8.62 5.12 24.41
N GLU A 266 -8.12 6.12 23.68
CA GLU A 266 -6.98 6.94 24.10
C GLU A 266 -7.34 7.88 25.26
N GLN A 267 -8.56 8.41 25.31
CA GLN A 267 -9.04 9.19 26.45
C GLN A 267 -9.10 8.33 27.73
N ALA A 268 -9.59 7.09 27.62
CA ALA A 268 -9.61 6.15 28.74
C ALA A 268 -8.20 5.77 29.23
N ARG A 269 -7.24 5.65 28.30
CA ARG A 269 -5.83 5.31 28.56
C ARG A 269 -5.06 6.48 29.18
N TYR A 270 -5.17 7.67 28.60
CA TYR A 270 -4.44 8.87 28.99
C TYR A 270 -5.36 9.84 29.75
N LYS A 271 -5.73 9.44 30.98
CA LYS A 271 -6.65 10.14 31.89
C LYS A 271 -6.22 11.57 32.29
N ASP A 272 -5.06 12.03 31.85
CA ASP A 272 -4.40 13.24 32.35
C ASP A 272 -4.99 14.56 31.80
N THR A 273 -6.09 14.56 31.02
CA THR A 273 -6.96 15.76 30.81
C THR A 273 -8.12 15.45 29.85
N LEU A 274 -9.37 15.66 30.29
CA LEU A 274 -10.59 15.59 29.45
C LEU A 274 -10.78 16.84 28.56
N SER A 275 -9.77 17.69 28.42
CA SER A 275 -9.90 18.97 27.70
C SER A 275 -9.83 18.78 26.18
N ALA A 276 -10.51 19.68 25.45
CA ALA A 276 -10.43 19.75 23.99
C ALA A 276 -8.98 19.93 23.50
N GLU A 277 -8.15 20.67 24.24
CA GLU A 277 -6.72 20.84 23.94
C GLU A 277 -5.94 19.53 24.04
N ALA A 278 -6.22 18.69 25.03
CA ALA A 278 -5.56 17.40 25.19
C ALA A 278 -5.96 16.43 24.07
N ARG A 279 -7.24 16.39 23.68
CA ARG A 279 -7.72 15.64 22.50
C ARG A 279 -7.03 16.13 21.23
N GLN A 280 -7.00 17.45 21.02
CA GLN A 280 -6.32 18.07 19.89
C GLN A 280 -4.85 17.69 19.83
N HIS A 281 -4.16 17.71 20.97
CA HIS A 281 -2.74 17.39 21.06
C HIS A 281 -2.44 15.93 20.71
N ARG A 282 -3.22 14.98 21.24
CA ARG A 282 -3.07 13.55 20.92
C ARG A 282 -3.30 13.28 19.43
N PHE A 283 -4.37 13.84 18.88
CA PHE A 283 -4.61 13.75 17.44
C PHE A 283 -3.44 14.31 16.62
N GLN A 284 -2.96 15.51 16.94
CA GLN A 284 -1.87 16.14 16.18
C GLN A 284 -0.60 15.29 16.20
N LEU A 285 -0.29 14.64 17.33
CA LEU A 285 0.84 13.71 17.44
C LEU A 285 0.64 12.49 16.54
N ARG A 286 -0.53 11.84 16.58
CA ARG A 286 -0.84 10.68 15.74
C ARG A 286 -0.85 11.02 14.26
N ALA A 287 -1.53 12.10 13.88
CA ALA A 287 -1.63 12.54 12.50
C ALA A 287 -0.25 12.90 11.95
N ALA A 288 0.55 13.67 12.69
CA ALA A 288 1.90 14.03 12.25
C ALA A 288 2.82 12.81 12.10
N THR A 289 2.65 11.77 12.94
CA THR A 289 3.37 10.50 12.83
C THR A 289 3.06 9.80 11.51
N VAL A 290 1.78 9.60 11.20
CA VAL A 290 1.33 8.98 9.93
C VAL A 290 1.78 9.81 8.72
N ILE A 291 1.63 11.14 8.79
CA ILE A 291 2.01 12.04 7.71
C ILE A 291 3.52 11.97 7.43
N LEU A 292 4.36 11.96 8.46
CA LEU A 292 5.81 11.79 8.29
C LEU A 292 6.14 10.41 7.70
N ARG A 293 5.51 9.34 8.18
CA ARG A 293 5.70 7.97 7.68
C ARG A 293 5.44 7.86 6.18
N TYR A 294 4.31 8.40 5.73
CA TYR A 294 3.85 8.23 4.36
C TYR A 294 4.43 9.27 3.39
N GLU A 295 4.47 10.55 3.75
CA GLU A 295 4.97 11.61 2.86
C GLU A 295 6.49 11.83 3.00
N GLY A 296 7.06 11.62 4.19
CA GLY A 296 8.50 11.73 4.43
C GLY A 296 9.24 10.40 4.22
N GLY A 297 8.64 9.31 4.70
CA GLY A 297 9.16 7.94 4.58
C GLY A 297 8.96 7.41 3.18
N LEU A 298 7.74 7.00 2.82
CA LEU A 298 7.50 6.33 1.54
C LEU A 298 7.45 7.26 0.32
N ALA A 299 6.99 8.51 0.49
CA ALA A 299 6.62 9.42 -0.60
C ALA A 299 5.54 8.81 -1.53
N THR A 300 4.43 8.34 -0.93
CA THR A 300 3.44 7.42 -1.54
C THR A 300 2.76 7.85 -2.84
N GLY A 301 2.86 9.11 -3.25
CA GLY A 301 2.20 9.62 -4.47
C GLY A 301 2.60 8.94 -5.79
N SER A 302 3.59 8.05 -5.80
CA SER A 302 4.06 7.35 -7.01
C SER A 302 4.15 5.82 -6.92
N LEU A 303 3.69 5.19 -5.83
CA LEU A 303 3.95 3.76 -5.56
C LEU A 303 2.75 2.83 -5.81
N GLN A 304 1.58 3.35 -6.13
CA GLN A 304 0.36 2.56 -6.21
C GLN A 304 -0.65 3.18 -7.17
N LEU A 305 -1.38 2.33 -7.88
CA LEU A 305 -2.60 2.72 -8.60
C LEU A 305 -3.81 2.43 -7.70
N CYS A 306 -4.74 3.39 -7.59
CA CYS A 306 -5.95 3.21 -6.78
C CYS A 306 -7.15 2.88 -7.65
N ALA A 307 -8.06 2.04 -7.15
CA ALA A 307 -9.37 1.89 -7.72
C ALA A 307 -10.11 3.24 -7.73
N ASP A 308 -10.83 3.51 -8.80
CA ASP A 308 -11.67 4.70 -8.91
C ASP A 308 -12.58 4.80 -7.67
N THR A 309 -12.54 5.94 -6.98
CA THR A 309 -13.40 6.17 -5.82
C THR A 309 -14.88 6.02 -6.20
N ARG A 310 -15.27 6.39 -7.42
CA ARG A 310 -16.64 6.20 -7.93
C ARG A 310 -16.99 4.73 -8.11
N LEU A 311 -16.03 3.90 -8.50
CA LEU A 311 -16.21 2.45 -8.56
C LEU A 311 -16.49 1.90 -7.15
N LYS A 312 -15.66 2.27 -6.16
CA LYS A 312 -15.85 1.83 -4.77
C LYS A 312 -17.21 2.26 -4.22
N GLN A 313 -17.59 3.50 -4.48
CA GLN A 313 -18.92 4.03 -4.15
C GLN A 313 -20.05 3.27 -4.86
N HIS A 314 -19.93 3.00 -6.15
CA HIS A 314 -20.92 2.22 -6.91
C HIS A 314 -21.09 0.80 -6.35
N LEU A 315 -19.98 0.13 -6.03
CA LEU A 315 -20.00 -1.23 -5.48
C LEU A 315 -20.58 -1.26 -4.06
N HIS A 316 -20.30 -0.25 -3.24
CA HIS A 316 -20.95 -0.12 -1.94
C HIS A 316 -22.46 0.08 -2.11
N ALA A 317 -22.89 0.94 -3.04
CA ALA A 317 -24.32 1.14 -3.34
C ALA A 317 -25.00 -0.12 -3.92
N ALA A 318 -24.24 -1.01 -4.56
CA ALA A 318 -24.70 -2.32 -5.01
C ALA A 318 -24.88 -3.35 -3.86
N GLY A 319 -24.63 -2.96 -2.61
CA GLY A 319 -24.89 -3.76 -1.42
C GLY A 319 -23.65 -4.39 -0.77
N TYR A 320 -22.45 -4.11 -1.28
CA TYR A 320 -21.21 -4.60 -0.68
C TYR A 320 -20.76 -3.72 0.50
N HIS A 321 -20.09 -4.34 1.47
CA HIS A 321 -19.16 -3.65 2.35
C HIS A 321 -17.78 -3.65 1.71
N VAL A 322 -17.42 -2.51 1.11
CA VAL A 322 -16.18 -2.35 0.33
C VAL A 322 -15.03 -2.00 1.26
N MET A 323 -13.90 -2.71 1.20
CA MET A 323 -12.74 -2.49 2.07
C MET A 323 -11.42 -2.56 1.29
N ASP A 324 -10.52 -1.61 1.52
CA ASP A 324 -9.21 -1.58 0.86
C ASP A 324 -8.20 -2.50 1.55
N LEU A 325 -7.55 -3.37 0.77
CA LEU A 325 -6.47 -4.24 1.25
C LEU A 325 -5.09 -3.56 1.20
N CYS A 326 -4.86 -2.69 0.24
CA CYS A 326 -3.59 -1.96 0.11
C CYS A 326 -3.88 -0.47 0.26
N ALA A 327 -3.87 0.03 1.49
CA ALA A 327 -4.11 1.44 1.73
C ALA A 327 -3.28 2.00 2.90
N SER A 328 -3.54 3.25 3.20
CA SER A 328 -3.03 4.02 4.31
C SER A 328 -4.18 4.85 4.88
N PRO A 329 -4.04 5.38 6.10
CA PRO A 329 -4.99 6.36 6.63
C PRO A 329 -5.23 7.56 5.69
N ILE A 330 -4.26 7.88 4.82
CA ILE A 330 -4.33 9.02 3.90
C ILE A 330 -5.20 8.69 2.67
N ASN A 331 -5.01 7.52 2.04
CA ASN A 331 -5.66 7.17 0.76
C ASN A 331 -6.81 6.16 0.84
N ALA A 332 -7.01 5.50 1.99
CA ALA A 332 -8.09 4.52 2.14
C ALA A 332 -9.47 5.09 1.78
N TYR A 333 -10.28 4.29 1.11
CA TYR A 333 -11.66 4.62 0.81
C TYR A 333 -12.46 4.72 2.12
N MET A 334 -13.02 5.90 2.36
CA MET A 334 -13.88 6.15 3.49
C MET A 334 -15.31 6.39 3.00
N HIS A 335 -16.25 6.27 3.92
CA HIS A 335 -17.66 6.62 3.77
C HIS A 335 -18.54 5.59 3.05
N THR A 336 -19.78 5.58 3.53
CA THR A 336 -20.94 5.04 2.81
C THR A 336 -21.32 6.05 1.72
N PRO A 337 -21.48 5.64 0.45
CA PRO A 337 -21.86 6.56 -0.61
C PRO A 337 -23.27 7.12 -0.42
N GLN A 338 -23.50 8.35 -0.91
CA GLN A 338 -24.85 8.84 -1.15
C GLN A 338 -25.34 8.35 -2.53
N PHE A 339 -26.59 7.89 -2.61
CA PHE A 339 -27.15 7.40 -3.87
C PHE A 339 -27.28 8.57 -4.87
N GLY A 340 -26.60 8.47 -6.02
CA GLY A 340 -26.69 9.44 -7.12
C GLY A 340 -25.46 10.34 -7.30
N THR A 341 -24.49 10.34 -6.38
CA THR A 341 -23.28 11.19 -6.45
C THR A 341 -22.11 10.59 -7.25
N PHE A 342 -22.34 9.50 -7.98
CA PHE A 342 -21.28 8.68 -8.60
C PHE A 342 -20.77 9.22 -9.94
N LYS A 343 -21.51 10.13 -10.59
CA LYS A 343 -21.13 10.78 -11.85
C LYS A 343 -20.66 12.20 -11.58
N GLY A 344 -19.68 12.67 -12.34
CA GLY A 344 -18.78 13.81 -12.04
C GLY A 344 -19.38 15.22 -11.91
N THR A 345 -20.64 15.37 -11.49
CA THR A 345 -21.23 16.66 -11.17
C THR A 345 -20.85 17.08 -9.75
N ALA A 346 -19.99 18.10 -9.66
CA ALA A 346 -19.91 18.97 -8.50
C ALA A 346 -21.24 19.74 -8.37
N ALA A 347 -22.28 19.10 -7.85
CA ALA A 347 -23.54 19.75 -7.55
C ALA A 347 -23.95 19.35 -6.13
N GLY A 348 -23.89 20.33 -5.23
CA GLY A 348 -24.44 20.19 -3.90
C GLY A 348 -25.94 19.94 -4.00
N SER A 349 -26.39 18.86 -3.38
CA SER A 349 -27.79 18.71 -3.03
C SER A 349 -27.86 18.32 -1.56
N ASP A 350 -28.60 19.13 -0.79
CA ASP A 350 -29.00 18.92 0.60
C ASP A 350 -29.93 17.70 0.72
N GLY A 351 -29.38 16.51 0.51
CA GLY A 351 -29.98 15.26 0.99
C GLY A 351 -29.59 15.03 2.44
N SER A 352 -30.50 14.50 3.26
CA SER A 352 -30.25 14.19 4.67
C SER A 352 -28.89 13.53 4.84
N VAL A 353 -27.96 14.22 5.50
CA VAL A 353 -26.58 13.79 5.67
C VAL A 353 -26.59 12.51 6.50
N ALA A 354 -26.54 11.36 5.84
CA ALA A 354 -26.24 10.10 6.51
C ALA A 354 -24.93 10.32 7.27
N GLU A 355 -24.90 9.96 8.55
CA GLU A 355 -23.73 10.16 9.40
C GLU A 355 -22.53 9.46 8.74
N GLU A 356 -21.51 10.25 8.40
CA GLU A 356 -20.34 9.74 7.68
C GLU A 356 -19.50 8.87 8.62
N VAL A 357 -19.64 7.55 8.48
CA VAL A 357 -18.88 6.58 9.27
C VAL A 357 -17.57 6.23 8.53
N PRO A 358 -16.40 6.42 9.15
CA PRO A 358 -15.12 5.96 8.62
C PRO A 358 -15.09 4.44 8.42
N ASN A 359 -14.36 4.00 7.40
CA ASN A 359 -14.26 2.60 7.05
C ASN A 359 -12.94 1.97 7.55
N HIS A 360 -12.93 0.66 7.74
CA HIS A 360 -11.69 -0.08 8.01
C HIS A 360 -10.89 -0.30 6.71
N PHE A 361 -9.61 -0.60 6.85
CA PHE A 361 -8.72 -0.94 5.73
C PHE A 361 -7.50 -1.72 6.23
N CYS A 362 -6.75 -2.35 5.33
CA CYS A 362 -5.45 -2.92 5.64
C CYS A 362 -4.33 -1.98 5.19
N SER A 363 -3.23 -1.96 5.95
CA SER A 363 -2.07 -1.12 5.66
C SER A 363 -0.76 -1.79 6.06
N ALA A 364 0.35 -1.25 5.54
CA ALA A 364 1.68 -1.79 5.82
C ALA A 364 2.14 -1.57 7.27
N PHE A 365 1.70 -0.46 7.89
CA PHE A 365 2.23 0.05 9.14
C PHE A 365 1.19 0.08 10.25
N TYR A 366 0.89 -1.09 10.81
CA TYR A 366 -0.10 -1.20 11.87
C TYR A 366 0.25 -0.36 13.12
N ASP A 367 1.55 -0.19 13.42
CA ASP A 367 2.05 0.59 14.56
C ASP A 367 1.54 2.04 14.58
N THR A 368 1.42 2.66 13.40
CA THR A 368 0.92 4.03 13.23
C THR A 368 -0.54 4.10 12.80
N ASP A 369 -1.00 3.14 12.02
CA ASP A 369 -2.24 3.29 11.26
C ASP A 369 -3.48 2.76 11.97
N ARG A 370 -3.30 1.88 12.97
CA ARG A 370 -4.40 1.33 13.77
C ARG A 370 -5.25 2.40 14.43
N TYR A 371 -4.67 3.59 14.67
CA TYR A 371 -5.38 4.71 15.27
C TYR A 371 -6.38 5.41 14.31
N PHE A 372 -6.37 5.00 13.04
CA PHE A 372 -7.17 5.61 11.98
C PHE A 372 -7.99 4.57 11.20
N GLY A 373 -8.10 3.32 11.69
CA GLY A 373 -8.94 2.29 11.08
C GLY A 373 -8.19 1.14 10.40
N SER A 374 -6.85 1.09 10.51
CA SER A 374 -6.11 -0.08 10.01
C SER A 374 -6.40 -1.31 10.85
N ILE A 375 -6.65 -2.44 10.18
CA ILE A 375 -6.87 -3.76 10.80
C ILE A 375 -5.67 -4.70 10.65
N GLY A 376 -4.55 -4.20 10.12
CA GLY A 376 -3.32 -4.98 9.95
C GLY A 376 -2.87 -5.08 8.49
N SER A 377 -1.95 -6.00 8.23
CA SER A 377 -1.36 -6.21 6.91
C SER A 377 -2.24 -7.09 6.02
N ALA A 378 -2.39 -6.74 4.73
CA ALA A 378 -3.15 -7.55 3.80
C ALA A 378 -2.59 -8.96 3.56
N VAL A 379 -1.30 -9.18 3.82
CA VAL A 379 -0.68 -10.51 3.69
C VAL A 379 -1.01 -11.45 4.85
N THR A 380 -1.57 -10.94 5.96
CA THR A 380 -1.92 -11.71 7.16
C THR A 380 -3.40 -11.71 7.47
N VAL A 381 -4.14 -10.67 7.08
CA VAL A 381 -5.56 -10.54 7.43
C VAL A 381 -6.40 -11.68 6.88
N ASP A 382 -7.32 -12.21 7.69
CA ASP A 382 -8.26 -13.27 7.29
C ASP A 382 -9.62 -12.65 6.87
N PRO A 383 -10.01 -12.73 5.58
CA PRO A 383 -11.29 -12.21 5.10
C PRO A 383 -12.51 -12.82 5.79
N GLN A 384 -12.42 -14.10 6.20
CA GLN A 384 -13.52 -14.79 6.86
C GLN A 384 -13.77 -14.20 8.25
N ARG A 385 -12.68 -13.88 8.97
CA ARG A 385 -12.75 -13.17 10.25
C ARG A 385 -13.33 -11.76 10.06
N ILE A 386 -12.90 -11.02 9.04
CA ILE A 386 -13.43 -9.68 8.74
C ILE A 386 -14.94 -9.75 8.50
N TYR A 387 -15.40 -10.76 7.75
CA TYR A 387 -16.82 -10.91 7.41
C TYR A 387 -17.71 -11.03 8.65
N GLY A 388 -17.25 -11.80 9.64
CA GLY A 388 -17.98 -12.07 10.88
C GLY A 388 -17.74 -11.06 12.01
N ASP A 389 -16.85 -10.08 11.84
CA ASP A 389 -16.55 -9.09 12.88
C ASP A 389 -17.55 -7.94 12.83
N ALA A 390 -18.47 -7.89 13.80
CA ALA A 390 -19.52 -6.86 13.86
C ALA A 390 -18.97 -5.43 14.06
N ALA A 391 -17.72 -5.27 14.50
CA ALA A 391 -17.09 -3.95 14.55
C ALA A 391 -16.66 -3.46 13.16
N ILE A 392 -16.34 -4.39 12.25
CA ILE A 392 -15.88 -4.09 10.89
C ILE A 392 -17.05 -4.12 9.90
N ASN A 393 -17.86 -5.19 9.93
CA ASN A 393 -19.00 -5.42 9.07
C ASN A 393 -20.30 -5.59 9.90
N PRO A 394 -20.82 -4.50 10.51
CA PRO A 394 -21.95 -4.58 11.44
C PRO A 394 -23.24 -5.13 10.80
N ASP A 395 -23.43 -4.86 9.51
CA ASP A 395 -24.63 -5.27 8.76
C ASP A 395 -24.52 -6.70 8.19
N GLY A 396 -23.37 -7.37 8.33
CA GLY A 396 -23.13 -8.68 7.72
C GLY A 396 -23.23 -8.68 6.18
N LYS A 397 -22.96 -7.52 5.56
CA LYS A 397 -23.01 -7.35 4.09
C LYS A 397 -21.95 -8.22 3.41
N PRO A 398 -22.16 -8.65 2.15
CA PRO A 398 -21.11 -9.23 1.34
C PRO A 398 -19.86 -8.34 1.35
N LEU A 399 -18.71 -8.91 1.65
CA LEU A 399 -17.44 -8.17 1.60
C LEU A 399 -16.98 -8.05 0.16
N LEU A 400 -16.53 -6.86 -0.21
CA LEU A 400 -15.75 -6.63 -1.41
C LEU A 400 -14.38 -6.07 -1.04
N LEU A 401 -13.34 -6.84 -1.30
CA LEU A 401 -11.97 -6.47 -0.99
C LEU A 401 -11.29 -5.89 -2.23
N THR A 402 -10.94 -4.61 -2.17
CA THR A 402 -10.24 -3.90 -3.25
C THR A 402 -8.73 -4.00 -3.05
N LEU A 403 -8.06 -4.57 -4.04
CA LEU A 403 -6.61 -4.65 -4.10
C LEU A 403 -6.09 -3.61 -5.09
N ASP A 404 -5.84 -2.42 -4.56
CA ASP A 404 -5.20 -1.31 -5.26
C ASP A 404 -3.69 -1.58 -5.29
N VAL A 405 -3.18 -2.10 -6.40
CA VAL A 405 -1.92 -2.85 -6.36
C VAL A 405 -0.68 -1.93 -6.32
N PRO A 406 0.25 -2.16 -5.37
CA PRO A 406 1.51 -1.43 -5.34
C PRO A 406 2.39 -1.81 -6.53
N TYR A 407 3.19 -0.85 -7.02
CA TYR A 407 4.16 -1.04 -8.10
C TYR A 407 5.41 -1.83 -7.67
N ASP A 408 5.22 -2.89 -6.89
CA ASP A 408 6.24 -3.72 -6.28
C ASP A 408 5.93 -5.20 -6.56
N GLU A 409 6.73 -5.83 -7.42
CA GLU A 409 6.48 -7.19 -7.91
C GLU A 409 6.60 -8.24 -6.78
N ASP A 410 7.50 -8.00 -5.82
CA ASP A 410 7.73 -8.83 -4.64
C ASP A 410 6.53 -8.81 -3.70
N LEU A 411 6.00 -7.60 -3.43
CA LEU A 411 4.81 -7.43 -2.63
C LEU A 411 3.58 -8.00 -3.33
N CYS A 412 3.47 -7.82 -4.65
CA CYS A 412 2.42 -8.43 -5.47
C CYS A 412 2.44 -9.95 -5.35
N GLU A 413 3.61 -10.58 -5.42
CA GLU A 413 3.74 -12.02 -5.23
C GLU A 413 3.11 -12.48 -3.91
N LEU A 414 3.46 -11.83 -2.80
CA LEU A 414 2.92 -12.16 -1.48
C LEU A 414 1.40 -11.98 -1.41
N LEU A 415 0.90 -10.86 -1.93
CA LEU A 415 -0.52 -10.54 -1.95
C LEU A 415 -1.32 -11.55 -2.80
N PHE A 416 -0.82 -11.93 -3.97
CA PHE A 416 -1.52 -12.88 -4.84
C PHE A 416 -1.41 -14.31 -4.35
N GLN A 417 -0.28 -14.73 -3.79
CA GLN A 417 -0.19 -16.02 -3.11
C GLN A 417 -1.16 -16.10 -1.93
N LYS A 418 -1.34 -15.01 -1.18
CA LYS A 418 -2.35 -14.90 -0.13
C LYS A 418 -3.76 -14.97 -0.70
N LEU A 419 -4.08 -14.20 -1.74
CA LEU A 419 -5.37 -14.24 -2.43
C LEU A 419 -5.72 -15.65 -2.93
N VAL A 420 -4.77 -16.36 -3.53
CA VAL A 420 -4.93 -17.75 -3.96
C VAL A 420 -5.26 -18.67 -2.78
N ARG A 421 -4.61 -18.49 -1.63
CA ARG A 421 -4.93 -19.25 -0.40
C ARG A 421 -6.32 -18.92 0.13
N ASP A 422 -6.72 -17.66 0.14
CA ASP A 422 -8.06 -17.24 0.57
C ASP A 422 -9.14 -17.85 -0.33
N MET A 423 -8.98 -17.76 -1.66
CA MET A 423 -9.94 -18.32 -2.62
C MET A 423 -10.11 -19.83 -2.44
N ARG A 424 -9.00 -20.56 -2.21
CA ARG A 424 -9.05 -22.00 -1.92
C ARG A 424 -9.72 -22.29 -0.57
N SER A 425 -9.47 -21.47 0.44
CA SER A 425 -10.06 -21.65 1.77
C SER A 425 -11.56 -21.41 1.75
N ALA A 426 -12.02 -20.38 1.02
CA ALA A 426 -13.42 -20.06 0.84
C ALA A 426 -14.19 -21.16 0.08
N THR A 427 -13.55 -21.87 -0.85
CA THR A 427 -14.19 -22.98 -1.59
C THR A 427 -14.11 -24.34 -0.87
N ALA A 428 -13.15 -24.53 0.03
CA ALA A 428 -12.99 -25.77 0.79
C ALA A 428 -13.94 -25.90 2.01
N GLY A 429 -14.57 -24.82 2.45
CA GLY A 429 -15.43 -24.80 3.64
C GLY A 429 -16.77 -25.51 3.43
N THR A 430 -16.94 -26.70 3.99
CA THR A 430 -18.25 -27.36 4.16
C THR A 430 -18.84 -26.99 5.53
N GLY A 431 -19.63 -25.90 5.62
CA GLY A 431 -20.25 -25.46 6.89
C GLY A 431 -20.51 -23.96 6.97
N ALA A 432 -20.59 -23.35 8.16
CA ALA A 432 -20.87 -21.91 8.36
C ALA A 432 -19.88 -20.95 7.65
N ALA A 433 -18.67 -21.41 7.30
CA ALA A 433 -17.74 -20.71 6.41
C ALA A 433 -18.28 -20.54 4.97
N ALA A 434 -19.28 -21.33 4.57
CA ALA A 434 -20.03 -21.16 3.32
C ALA A 434 -21.03 -19.99 3.37
N ALA A 435 -21.23 -19.34 4.53
CA ALA A 435 -22.09 -18.17 4.68
C ALA A 435 -21.36 -16.84 4.39
N ALA A 436 -20.04 -16.79 4.55
CA ALA A 436 -19.28 -15.58 4.24
C ALA A 436 -19.18 -15.41 2.72
N VAL A 437 -19.55 -14.21 2.26
CA VAL A 437 -19.44 -13.82 0.86
C VAL A 437 -18.29 -12.82 0.75
N VAL A 438 -17.20 -13.24 0.13
CA VAL A 438 -15.99 -12.43 -0.06
C VAL A 438 -15.64 -12.40 -1.53
N ASP A 439 -15.82 -11.23 -2.14
CA ASP A 439 -15.44 -10.95 -3.52
C ASP A 439 -14.23 -10.00 -3.57
N TYR A 440 -13.52 -9.97 -4.69
CA TYR A 440 -12.34 -9.13 -4.88
C TYR A 440 -12.40 -8.32 -6.18
N VAL A 441 -11.86 -7.10 -6.12
CA VAL A 441 -11.54 -6.29 -7.30
C VAL A 441 -10.07 -5.93 -7.26
N LEU A 442 -9.35 -6.29 -8.32
CA LEU A 442 -7.93 -5.99 -8.47
C LEU A 442 -7.79 -4.85 -9.47
N VAL A 443 -7.03 -3.82 -9.10
CA VAL A 443 -6.69 -2.71 -10.00
C VAL A 443 -5.18 -2.66 -10.15
N LEU A 444 -4.72 -2.94 -11.36
CA LEU A 444 -3.34 -3.24 -11.67
C LEU A 444 -2.85 -2.32 -12.80
N PRO A 445 -1.60 -1.83 -12.77
CA PRO A 445 -0.98 -1.39 -14.01
C PRO A 445 -0.92 -2.57 -14.99
N LEU A 446 -1.15 -2.31 -16.28
CA LEU A 446 -1.02 -3.28 -17.37
C LEU A 446 0.47 -3.51 -17.70
N TRP A 447 1.24 -3.93 -16.70
CA TRP A 447 2.64 -4.35 -16.81
C TRP A 447 2.74 -5.87 -16.85
N TRP A 448 1.79 -6.58 -16.23
CA TRP A 448 1.77 -8.03 -16.17
C TRP A 448 0.79 -8.61 -17.18
N ASP A 449 1.19 -9.67 -17.87
CA ASP A 449 0.28 -10.47 -18.70
C ASP A 449 -0.42 -11.51 -17.80
N ILE A 450 -1.45 -11.09 -17.06
CA ILE A 450 -2.26 -12.01 -16.26
C ILE A 450 -3.29 -12.65 -17.17
N ARG A 451 -3.03 -13.91 -17.53
CA ARG A 451 -3.84 -14.69 -18.48
C ARG A 451 -5.07 -15.31 -17.84
N MET A 452 -5.94 -14.46 -17.29
CA MET A 452 -7.25 -14.87 -16.83
C MET A 452 -8.00 -15.58 -17.95
N LYS A 453 -8.72 -16.65 -17.60
CA LYS A 453 -9.44 -17.48 -18.57
C LYS A 453 -10.87 -16.95 -18.75
N ILE A 454 -10.97 -15.69 -19.17
CA ILE A 454 -12.18 -14.97 -19.55
C ILE A 454 -11.84 -14.07 -20.74
N GLU A 455 -12.85 -13.61 -21.50
CA GLU A 455 -12.62 -12.63 -22.57
C GLU A 455 -12.25 -11.26 -21.98
N LYS A 456 -11.05 -10.75 -22.32
CA LYS A 456 -10.60 -9.40 -21.93
C LYS A 456 -11.36 -8.34 -22.73
N ARG A 457 -11.84 -7.31 -22.03
CA ARG A 457 -12.62 -6.21 -22.62
C ARG A 457 -11.78 -4.96 -22.68
N LEU A 458 -11.59 -4.40 -23.87
CA LEU A 458 -10.83 -3.16 -24.04
C LEU A 458 -11.74 -1.93 -23.88
N PHE A 459 -11.29 -0.99 -23.07
CA PHE A 459 -11.87 0.33 -22.85
C PHE A 459 -10.82 1.36 -23.27
N GLY A 460 -11.11 2.08 -24.34
CA GLY A 460 -10.28 3.17 -24.84
C GLY A 460 -9.77 3.03 -26.26
N GLY A 461 -9.09 4.07 -26.71
CA GLY A 461 -8.62 4.25 -28.09
C GLY A 461 -9.44 5.29 -28.84
N THR A 462 -8.80 6.39 -29.24
CA THR A 462 -9.34 7.37 -30.19
C THR A 462 -9.46 6.73 -31.58
N CYS A 463 -10.53 5.95 -31.79
CA CYS A 463 -11.09 5.60 -33.11
C CYS A 463 -12.53 5.06 -33.04
N ALA A 464 -13.16 4.97 -31.87
CA ALA A 464 -14.61 4.88 -31.81
C ALA A 464 -15.19 6.30 -31.73
N ALA A 465 -15.45 6.87 -32.91
CA ALA A 465 -16.24 8.07 -33.03
C ALA A 465 -17.51 7.95 -32.16
N LYS A 466 -17.70 8.94 -31.28
CA LYS A 466 -19.03 9.30 -30.81
C LYS A 466 -19.90 9.55 -32.05
N GLY A 467 -20.73 8.58 -32.41
CA GLY A 467 -21.80 8.74 -33.40
C GLY A 467 -21.55 8.14 -34.79
N SER A 468 -22.52 7.34 -35.21
CA SER A 468 -22.85 6.85 -36.56
C SER A 468 -22.12 5.61 -37.12
N PRO A 469 -22.86 4.58 -37.58
CA PRO A 469 -22.33 3.34 -38.14
C PRO A 469 -22.08 3.52 -39.65
N SER A 470 -21.00 4.19 -40.04
CA SER A 470 -20.63 4.23 -41.47
C SER A 470 -19.17 4.64 -41.68
N SER A 471 -18.22 3.71 -41.47
CA SER A 471 -16.93 3.66 -42.19
C SER A 471 -16.21 2.33 -41.88
N PRO A 472 -15.92 1.48 -42.89
CA PRO A 472 -15.34 0.15 -42.68
C PRO A 472 -13.81 0.14 -42.86
N SER A 473 -13.06 0.93 -42.11
CA SER A 473 -11.58 0.93 -42.25
C SER A 473 -10.75 1.14 -40.98
N ALA A 474 -11.31 0.94 -39.79
CA ALA A 474 -10.50 0.75 -38.59
C ALA A 474 -10.45 -0.74 -38.27
N HIS A 475 -9.30 -1.39 -38.47
CA HIS A 475 -9.10 -2.75 -37.94
C HIS A 475 -9.39 -2.74 -36.44
N PRO A 476 -10.16 -3.70 -35.90
CA PRO A 476 -10.34 -3.80 -34.46
C PRO A 476 -8.96 -3.92 -33.82
N ILE A 477 -8.63 -3.02 -32.89
CA ILE A 477 -7.40 -3.11 -32.12
C ILE A 477 -7.38 -4.48 -31.46
N ASP A 478 -6.38 -5.30 -31.78
CA ASP A 478 -6.23 -6.61 -31.16
C ASP A 478 -5.83 -6.42 -29.69
N VAL A 479 -6.78 -6.72 -28.80
CA VAL A 479 -6.58 -6.64 -27.34
C VAL A 479 -5.37 -7.46 -26.91
N VAL A 480 -5.12 -8.60 -27.57
CA VAL A 480 -3.96 -9.45 -27.28
C VAL A 480 -2.67 -8.71 -27.60
N GLN A 481 -2.60 -8.02 -28.74
CA GLN A 481 -1.44 -7.25 -29.13
C GLN A 481 -1.19 -6.09 -28.15
N VAL A 482 -2.22 -5.35 -27.76
CA VAL A 482 -2.10 -4.23 -26.78
C VAL A 482 -1.58 -4.74 -25.44
N VAL A 483 -2.14 -5.83 -24.92
CA VAL A 483 -1.68 -6.44 -23.66
C VAL A 483 -0.23 -6.88 -23.78
N GLN A 484 0.14 -7.56 -24.87
CA GLN A 484 1.51 -8.04 -25.08
C GLN A 484 2.53 -6.90 -25.18
N GLU A 485 2.20 -5.81 -25.86
CA GLU A 485 3.04 -4.63 -26.00
C GLU A 485 3.24 -3.91 -24.66
N ARG A 486 2.16 -3.72 -23.89
CA ARG A 486 2.22 -3.02 -22.59
C ARG A 486 2.84 -3.87 -21.48
N ALA A 487 2.58 -5.17 -21.48
CA ALA A 487 3.20 -6.11 -20.55
C ALA A 487 4.67 -6.43 -20.90
N ALA A 488 5.16 -6.02 -22.08
CA ALA A 488 6.54 -6.24 -22.48
C ALA A 488 7.58 -5.57 -21.58
N VAL A 489 7.18 -4.54 -20.81
CA VAL A 489 8.06 -3.84 -19.85
C VAL A 489 8.68 -4.80 -18.82
N LEU A 490 8.03 -5.92 -18.52
CA LEU A 490 8.58 -6.95 -17.62
C LEU A 490 9.68 -7.82 -18.24
N ARG A 491 9.74 -7.85 -19.57
CA ARG A 491 10.83 -8.49 -20.32
C ARG A 491 12.03 -7.57 -20.46
N GLU A 492 11.94 -6.33 -19.95
CA GLU A 492 13.06 -5.42 -19.87
C GLU A 492 13.91 -5.61 -18.60
N GLY A 493 15.10 -5.02 -18.53
CA GLY A 493 15.99 -5.02 -17.35
C GLY A 493 16.51 -6.39 -16.90
N TYR A 494 16.92 -6.45 -15.64
CA TYR A 494 17.16 -7.67 -14.88
C TYR A 494 15.83 -8.43 -14.73
N THR A 495 15.75 -9.70 -15.13
CA THR A 495 14.50 -10.46 -15.05
C THR A 495 14.43 -11.25 -13.76
N VAL A 496 13.32 -11.10 -13.04
CA VAL A 496 13.00 -11.92 -11.87
C VAL A 496 11.92 -12.94 -12.27
N PRO A 497 12.14 -14.24 -12.10
CA PRO A 497 11.15 -15.25 -12.47
C PRO A 497 10.05 -15.30 -11.40
N TYR A 498 8.85 -14.83 -11.76
CA TYR A 498 7.65 -14.96 -10.93
C TYR A 498 6.70 -16.01 -11.51
N SER A 499 6.01 -16.75 -10.64
CA SER A 499 4.99 -17.74 -11.02
C SER A 499 3.57 -17.39 -10.57
N TRP A 500 3.45 -16.26 -9.84
CA TRP A 500 2.15 -15.82 -9.33
C TRP A 500 1.15 -15.43 -10.42
N PRO A 501 1.51 -14.90 -11.62
CA PRO A 501 0.51 -14.59 -12.64
C PRO A 501 -0.23 -15.84 -13.12
N GLU A 502 0.52 -16.92 -13.37
CA GLU A 502 -0.03 -18.22 -13.75
C GLU A 502 -0.79 -18.87 -12.61
N ALA A 503 -0.26 -18.81 -11.38
CA ALA A 503 -0.91 -19.38 -10.21
C ALA A 503 -2.25 -18.70 -9.89
N LEU A 504 -2.34 -17.38 -10.04
CA LEU A 504 -3.56 -16.62 -9.85
C LEU A 504 -4.60 -16.99 -10.93
N ALA A 505 -4.21 -16.98 -12.20
CA ALA A 505 -5.10 -17.36 -13.31
C ALA A 505 -5.60 -18.81 -13.19
N ALA A 506 -4.73 -19.73 -12.74
CA ALA A 506 -5.12 -21.11 -12.49
C ALA A 506 -6.12 -21.24 -11.34
N ALA A 507 -5.91 -20.51 -10.24
CA ALA A 507 -6.80 -20.51 -9.09
C ALA A 507 -8.15 -19.85 -9.40
N ALA A 508 -8.17 -18.84 -10.29
CA ALA A 508 -9.38 -18.13 -10.67
C ALA A 508 -10.34 -18.96 -11.54
N GLY A 509 -9.89 -20.07 -12.13
CA GLY A 509 -10.73 -20.98 -12.92
C GLY A 509 -10.94 -20.52 -14.38
N ASP A 510 -11.67 -21.33 -15.16
CA ASP A 510 -11.98 -21.05 -16.58
C ASP A 510 -13.45 -20.65 -16.73
N ALA A 511 -13.70 -19.40 -17.12
CA ALA A 511 -15.03 -18.86 -17.36
C ALA A 511 -15.47 -18.95 -18.83
N ARG A 512 -14.61 -19.42 -19.75
CA ARG A 512 -14.92 -19.55 -21.19
C ARG A 512 -15.73 -20.80 -21.53
N THR A 513 -15.75 -21.80 -20.64
CA THR A 513 -16.48 -23.06 -20.86
C THR A 513 -17.96 -22.86 -20.49
N GLY A 514 -18.75 -22.40 -21.48
CA GLY A 514 -20.13 -21.92 -21.32
C GLY A 514 -21.24 -22.92 -20.95
N ALA A 515 -20.97 -24.01 -20.23
CA ALA A 515 -22.05 -24.92 -19.76
C ALA A 515 -21.69 -25.62 -18.46
N ALA A 516 -22.45 -25.37 -17.39
CA ALA A 516 -22.46 -26.03 -16.07
C ALA A 516 -21.13 -26.04 -15.25
N ALA A 517 -19.96 -25.94 -15.87
CA ALA A 517 -18.65 -25.73 -15.25
C ALA A 517 -18.44 -24.28 -14.78
N ALA A 518 -19.29 -23.35 -15.23
CA ALA A 518 -19.34 -21.95 -14.80
C ALA A 518 -19.76 -21.75 -13.32
N SER A 519 -20.12 -22.82 -12.60
CA SER A 519 -20.45 -22.76 -11.17
C SER A 519 -19.24 -22.68 -10.25
N GLY A 520 -18.01 -22.81 -10.77
CA GLY A 520 -16.78 -22.87 -9.97
C GLY A 520 -15.69 -21.85 -10.31
N ALA A 521 -15.86 -21.01 -11.34
CA ALA A 521 -14.87 -19.99 -11.71
C ALA A 521 -15.03 -18.74 -10.82
N TRP A 522 -13.92 -18.21 -10.33
CA TRP A 522 -13.88 -16.94 -9.61
C TRP A 522 -13.90 -15.75 -10.55
N VAL A 523 -13.13 -15.80 -11.64
CA VAL A 523 -13.02 -14.67 -12.56
C VAL A 523 -14.36 -14.39 -13.24
N CYS A 524 -14.86 -13.16 -13.08
CA CYS A 524 -16.14 -12.74 -13.62
C CYS A 524 -16.07 -11.45 -14.46
N PHE A 525 -14.96 -10.72 -14.41
CA PHE A 525 -14.71 -9.51 -15.20
C PHE A 525 -13.20 -9.32 -15.41
N ASP A 526 -12.83 -8.86 -16.61
CA ASP A 526 -11.44 -8.53 -16.97
C ASP A 526 -11.46 -7.39 -18.00
N GLY A 527 -11.21 -6.17 -17.52
CA GLY A 527 -11.27 -4.94 -18.29
C GLY A 527 -9.89 -4.28 -18.42
N VAL A 528 -9.50 -3.95 -19.63
CA VAL A 528 -8.24 -3.26 -19.95
C VAL A 528 -8.55 -1.84 -20.37
N PHE A 529 -7.98 -0.86 -19.67
CA PHE A 529 -8.18 0.56 -19.90
C PHE A 529 -6.87 1.18 -20.41
N ILE A 530 -6.94 1.88 -21.53
CA ILE A 530 -5.80 2.56 -22.15
C ILE A 530 -6.07 4.06 -22.26
N ASP A 531 -5.02 4.84 -22.51
CA ASP A 531 -5.10 6.30 -22.65
C ASP A 531 -5.79 6.97 -21.44
N ASP A 532 -6.75 7.87 -21.66
CA ASP A 532 -7.41 8.66 -20.61
C ASP A 532 -8.65 7.98 -20.00
N ASP A 533 -8.96 6.75 -20.41
CA ASP A 533 -10.23 6.08 -20.09
C ASP A 533 -10.30 5.53 -18.66
N TYR A 534 -9.17 5.44 -17.96
CA TYR A 534 -9.14 5.16 -16.52
C TYR A 534 -8.80 6.43 -15.73
N GLY A 535 -9.79 6.91 -14.97
CA GLY A 535 -9.62 8.01 -14.02
C GLY A 535 -9.48 7.48 -12.60
N TYR A 536 -8.51 7.99 -11.84
CA TYR A 536 -8.43 7.76 -10.41
C TYR A 536 -8.15 9.04 -9.64
N PHE A 537 -8.58 9.07 -8.38
CA PHE A 537 -8.34 10.21 -7.51
C PHE A 537 -6.99 10.06 -6.80
N CYS A 538 -6.06 10.98 -7.06
CA CYS A 538 -4.75 11.01 -6.42
C CYS A 538 -4.82 11.85 -5.14
N THR A 539 -4.83 11.19 -3.99
CA THR A 539 -4.86 11.87 -2.68
C THR A 539 -3.62 12.75 -2.45
N ALA A 540 -2.45 12.39 -2.97
CA ALA A 540 -1.25 13.21 -2.81
C ALA A 540 -1.36 14.58 -3.51
N THR A 541 -2.10 14.67 -4.63
CA THR A 541 -2.28 15.93 -5.38
C THR A 541 -3.67 16.54 -5.21
N ASN A 542 -4.59 15.83 -4.56
CA ASN A 542 -6.00 16.19 -4.39
C ASN A 542 -6.71 16.42 -5.74
N LYS A 543 -6.41 15.59 -6.75
CA LYS A 543 -6.88 15.74 -8.13
C LYS A 543 -7.26 14.39 -8.74
N TRP A 544 -8.21 14.44 -9.67
CA TRP A 544 -8.43 13.36 -10.62
C TRP A 544 -7.28 13.32 -11.64
N LEU A 545 -6.71 12.14 -11.84
CA LEU A 545 -5.67 11.89 -12.83
C LEU A 545 -6.19 10.87 -13.86
N HIS A 546 -5.85 11.12 -15.11
CA HIS A 546 -6.15 10.29 -16.29
C HIS A 546 -4.85 10.07 -17.06
N GLY A 547 -4.79 9.05 -17.90
CA GLY A 547 -3.63 8.87 -18.81
C GLY A 547 -2.32 8.50 -18.11
N VAL A 548 -2.35 8.12 -16.83
CA VAL A 548 -1.13 7.88 -16.05
C VAL A 548 -0.48 6.56 -16.44
N THR A 549 -1.28 5.50 -16.57
CA THR A 549 -0.82 4.18 -17.00
C THR A 549 -1.98 3.38 -17.57
N ALA A 550 -1.69 2.49 -18.53
CA ALA A 550 -2.67 1.49 -18.94
C ALA A 550 -3.00 0.62 -17.71
N THR A 551 -4.28 0.36 -17.50
CA THR A 551 -4.81 -0.22 -16.26
C THR A 551 -5.61 -1.47 -16.58
N GLU A 552 -5.48 -2.51 -15.77
CA GLU A 552 -6.30 -3.70 -15.82
C GLU A 552 -7.15 -3.78 -14.55
N VAL A 553 -8.46 -4.01 -14.72
CA VAL A 553 -9.42 -4.21 -13.63
C VAL A 553 -9.97 -5.63 -13.72
N ILE A 554 -9.68 -6.44 -12.71
CA ILE A 554 -10.10 -7.84 -12.64
C ILE A 554 -11.11 -8.00 -11.50
N GLY A 555 -12.27 -8.56 -11.81
CA GLY A 555 -13.28 -8.95 -10.83
C GLY A 555 -13.23 -10.44 -10.54
N LEU A 556 -13.09 -10.80 -9.26
CA LEU A 556 -13.14 -12.18 -8.78
C LEU A 556 -14.31 -12.34 -7.81
N ALA A 557 -15.34 -13.07 -8.22
CA ALA A 557 -16.49 -13.37 -7.40
C ALA A 557 -16.40 -14.78 -6.82
N GLN A 558 -16.62 -14.95 -5.52
CA GLN A 558 -16.71 -16.26 -4.89
C GLN A 558 -17.81 -17.08 -5.60
N PRO A 559 -17.51 -18.31 -6.07
CA PRO A 559 -18.46 -19.13 -6.81
C PRO A 559 -19.73 -19.41 -5.99
N ARG A 560 -20.89 -18.97 -6.52
CA ARG A 560 -22.21 -19.09 -5.88
C ARG A 560 -23.33 -18.93 -6.90
N ALA A 561 -24.58 -19.20 -6.51
CA ALA A 561 -25.73 -19.22 -7.42
C ALA A 561 -26.06 -17.86 -8.09
N SER A 562 -25.78 -16.73 -7.44
CA SER A 562 -26.10 -15.40 -7.98
C SER A 562 -25.08 -14.35 -7.53
N PRO A 563 -23.87 -14.34 -8.12
CA PRO A 563 -22.86 -13.32 -7.82
C PRO A 563 -23.25 -11.97 -8.43
N GLN A 564 -23.21 -10.91 -7.62
CA GLN A 564 -23.62 -9.56 -8.04
C GLN A 564 -22.46 -8.74 -8.64
N LEU A 565 -21.21 -9.21 -8.49
CA LEU A 565 -20.03 -8.42 -8.84
C LEU A 565 -19.96 -8.12 -10.34
N ARG A 566 -20.14 -9.13 -11.21
CA ARG A 566 -20.08 -8.92 -12.66
C ARG A 566 -21.12 -7.91 -13.15
N PRO A 567 -22.43 -8.06 -12.84
CA PRO A 567 -23.43 -7.04 -13.22
C PRO A 567 -23.08 -5.64 -12.72
N ALA A 568 -22.54 -5.50 -11.50
CA ALA A 568 -22.15 -4.19 -10.96
C ALA A 568 -20.96 -3.57 -11.72
N LEU A 569 -19.91 -4.35 -12.02
CA LEU A 569 -18.77 -3.89 -12.81
C LEU A 569 -19.18 -3.53 -14.25
N GLU A 570 -20.02 -4.36 -14.87
CA GLU A 570 -20.56 -4.09 -16.19
C GLU A 570 -21.42 -2.83 -16.19
N SER A 571 -22.32 -2.66 -15.22
CA SER A 571 -23.13 -1.45 -15.09
C SER A 571 -22.29 -0.19 -14.90
N PHE A 572 -21.19 -0.27 -14.15
CA PHE A 572 -20.31 0.88 -13.94
C PHE A 572 -19.55 1.27 -15.21
N TYR A 573 -18.91 0.30 -15.88
CA TYR A 573 -18.01 0.59 -16.99
C TYR A 573 -18.67 0.67 -18.37
N THR A 574 -19.90 0.14 -18.53
CA THR A 574 -20.62 0.17 -19.82
C THR A 574 -21.71 1.23 -19.92
N ALA A 575 -22.12 1.81 -18.79
CA ALA A 575 -23.10 2.89 -18.83
C ALA A 575 -22.49 4.13 -19.51
N PRO A 576 -23.21 4.80 -20.44
CA PRO A 576 -22.71 6.04 -21.02
C PRO A 576 -22.44 7.07 -19.92
N ALA A 577 -21.28 7.73 -20.02
CA ALA A 577 -20.97 8.93 -19.26
C ALA A 577 -21.97 10.02 -19.70
N THR A 578 -23.06 10.13 -18.96
CA THR A 578 -24.08 11.17 -19.10
C THR A 578 -23.63 12.43 -18.39
#